data_AF-X1J2U5-F1
#
_entry.id   AF-X1J2U5-F1
#
_cell.length_a   1.000
_cell.length_b   1.000
_cell.length_c   1.000
_cell.angle_alpha   90.00
_cell.angle_beta   90.00
_cell.angle_gamma   90.00
#
_symmetry.space_group_name_H-M   'P 1'
#
loop_
_entity.id
_entity.type
_entity.pdbx_description
1 polymer ?
#
loop_
_entity_poly.entity_id
_entity_poly.type
_entity_poly.pdbx_seq_one_letter_code
_entity_poly.pdbx_strand_id
1 'polypeptide(L)'
;MSRQKIPLHLRKAIWYAYDSKSGYEGVPIPFTKMEIDHIIPERVTLNPRKPDEFQKWKEKYNLSNDFNIQGIENLCPSTREFNLRKSDKGLYDESGAYDGHIIRALTRAAELNPNIEHLKDKFKEDLDKRNTKKIIDVLNL
;
A
#
# COMPACT_ATOMS: atom_id res chain seq x y z
N MET A 1 3.43 3.35 13.28
CA MET A 1 4.25 3.14 12.08
C MET A 1 4.06 1.71 11.60
N SER A 2 4.03 1.49 10.29
CA SER A 2 3.94 0.15 9.69
C SER A 2 5.13 -0.73 10.12
N ARG A 3 4.88 -2.02 10.40
CA ARG A 3 5.94 -3.02 10.65
C ARG A 3 6.38 -3.71 9.37
N GLN A 4 5.48 -3.86 8.40
CA GLN A 4 5.80 -4.48 7.11
C GLN A 4 6.88 -3.67 6.37
N LYS A 5 8.01 -4.30 6.07
CA LYS A 5 9.05 -3.72 5.21
C LYS A 5 8.66 -3.89 3.75
N ILE A 6 8.31 -2.80 3.08
CA ILE A 6 8.00 -2.82 1.64
C ILE A 6 9.28 -2.59 0.82
N PRO A 7 9.75 -3.58 0.03
CA PRO A 7 10.98 -3.44 -0.73
C PRO A 7 10.83 -2.46 -1.90
N LEU A 8 11.96 -1.92 -2.38
CA LEU A 8 11.98 -0.88 -3.40
C LEU A 8 11.24 -1.26 -4.70
N HIS A 9 11.39 -2.50 -5.18
CA HIS A 9 10.69 -2.96 -6.39
C HIS A 9 9.17 -2.95 -6.22
N LEU A 10 8.66 -3.40 -5.07
CA LEU A 10 7.23 -3.38 -4.78
C LEU A 10 6.72 -1.93 -4.62
N ARG A 11 7.46 -1.06 -3.93
CA ARG A 11 7.12 0.37 -3.85
C ARG A 11 7.01 1.00 -5.24
N LYS A 12 7.94 0.66 -6.14
CA LYS A 12 7.95 1.14 -7.52
C LYS A 12 6.78 0.56 -8.32
N ALA A 13 6.49 -0.73 -8.18
CA ALA A 13 5.37 -1.39 -8.85
C ALA A 13 4.03 -0.74 -8.50
N ILE A 14 3.77 -0.54 -7.20
CA ILE A 14 2.56 0.12 -6.72
C ILE A 14 2.46 1.55 -7.31
N TRP A 15 3.53 2.34 -7.24
CA TRP A 15 3.50 3.70 -7.77
C TRP A 15 3.22 3.77 -9.28
N TYR A 16 3.81 2.88 -10.08
CA TYR A 16 3.58 2.81 -11.52
C TYR A 16 2.16 2.34 -11.85
N ALA A 17 1.64 1.32 -11.16
CA ALA A 17 0.29 0.81 -11.39
C ALA A 17 -0.80 1.87 -11.12
N TYR A 18 -0.51 2.82 -10.23
CA TYR A 18 -1.40 3.95 -9.90
C TYR A 18 -1.15 5.20 -10.76
N ASP A 19 -0.42 5.09 -11.87
CA ASP A 19 -0.09 6.22 -12.76
C ASP A 19 0.55 7.39 -12.01
N SER A 20 1.41 7.09 -11.03
CA SER A 20 2.06 8.07 -10.17
C SER A 20 1.10 8.95 -9.35
N LYS A 21 -0.09 8.45 -8.99
CA LYS A 21 -1.11 9.19 -8.22
C LYS A 21 -1.37 8.58 -6.85
N SER A 22 -1.88 9.38 -5.93
CA SER A 22 -2.44 8.97 -4.64
C SER A 22 -3.57 7.95 -4.84
N GLY A 23 -3.54 6.85 -4.09
CA GLY A 23 -4.64 5.87 -4.08
C GLY A 23 -5.93 6.41 -3.45
N TYR A 24 -5.81 7.34 -2.50
CA TYR A 24 -6.96 7.95 -1.82
C TYR A 24 -7.59 9.10 -2.60
N GLU A 25 -6.75 9.99 -3.13
CA GLU A 25 -7.19 11.28 -3.67
C GLU A 25 -7.11 11.31 -5.20
N GLY A 26 -6.28 10.47 -5.82
CA GLY A 26 -6.02 10.49 -7.26
C GLY A 26 -5.13 11.65 -7.72
N VAL A 27 -4.55 12.41 -6.79
CA VAL A 27 -3.63 13.52 -7.09
C VAL A 27 -2.23 12.99 -7.44
N PRO A 28 -1.49 13.62 -8.37
CA PRO A 28 -0.12 13.20 -8.68
C PRO A 28 0.82 13.28 -7.46
N ILE A 29 1.70 12.28 -7.30
CA ILE A 29 2.74 12.23 -6.26
C ILE A 29 4.07 11.81 -6.89
N PRO A 30 5.15 12.60 -6.74
CA PRO A 30 6.50 12.15 -7.10
C PRO A 30 6.93 10.93 -6.30
N PHE A 31 7.64 9.98 -6.92
CA PHE A 31 8.11 8.76 -6.24
C PHE A 31 8.90 9.04 -4.94
N THR A 32 9.70 10.12 -4.92
CA THR A 32 10.51 10.53 -3.77
C THR A 32 9.70 11.08 -2.59
N LYS A 33 8.46 11.51 -2.83
CA LYS A 33 7.53 12.04 -1.80
C LYS A 33 6.42 11.06 -1.43
N MET A 34 6.38 9.89 -2.08
CA MET A 34 5.34 8.88 -1.89
C MET A 34 5.66 7.95 -0.71
N GLU A 35 4.66 7.72 0.13
CA GLU A 35 4.64 6.66 1.14
C GLU A 35 3.72 5.53 0.65
N ILE A 36 4.07 4.27 0.95
CA ILE A 36 3.11 3.17 0.82
C ILE A 36 2.34 3.11 2.13
N ASP A 37 1.03 3.26 2.05
CA ASP A 37 0.14 3.18 3.19
C ASP A 37 -0.64 1.87 3.19
N HIS A 38 -0.93 1.39 4.39
CA HIS A 38 -1.92 0.34 4.62
C HIS A 38 -3.29 1.00 4.70
N ILE A 39 -4.18 0.67 3.77
CA ILE A 39 -5.52 1.27 3.70
C ILE A 39 -6.27 1.00 5.01
N ILE A 40 -6.20 -0.25 5.47
CA ILE A 40 -6.57 -0.68 6.80
C ILE A 40 -5.30 -0.83 7.63
N PRO A 41 -5.15 -0.12 8.77
CA PRO A 41 -3.90 -0.11 9.51
C PRO A 41 -3.46 -1.51 9.99
N GLU A 42 -2.19 -1.87 9.79
CA GLU A 42 -1.64 -3.17 10.24
C GLU A 42 -1.86 -3.44 11.75
N ARG A 43 -1.95 -2.38 12.56
CA ARG A 43 -2.23 -2.49 14.00
C ARG A 43 -3.55 -3.21 14.32
N VAL A 44 -4.52 -3.25 13.41
CA VAL A 44 -5.83 -3.86 13.68
C VAL A 44 -5.73 -5.37 13.91
N THR A 45 -4.69 -6.02 13.39
CA THR A 45 -4.40 -7.44 13.65
C THR A 45 -3.32 -7.63 14.71
N LEU A 46 -2.35 -6.71 14.80
CA LEU A 46 -1.20 -6.83 15.72
C LEU A 46 -1.46 -6.33 17.14
N ASN A 47 -2.26 -5.28 17.30
CA ASN A 47 -2.60 -4.66 18.58
C ASN A 47 -4.01 -4.06 18.49
N PRO A 48 -5.05 -4.92 18.43
CA PRO A 48 -6.42 -4.46 18.30
C PRO A 48 -6.88 -3.74 19.57
N ARG A 49 -7.65 -2.67 19.41
CA ARG A 49 -8.30 -1.94 20.51
C ARG A 49 -9.47 -2.72 21.10
N LYS A 50 -10.08 -3.60 20.31
CA LYS A 50 -11.20 -4.48 20.69
C LYS A 50 -11.00 -5.85 20.06
N PRO A 51 -11.42 -6.96 20.70
CA PRO A 51 -11.21 -8.31 20.17
C PRO A 51 -11.70 -8.53 18.73
N ASP A 52 -12.74 -7.81 18.32
CA ASP A 52 -13.40 -7.92 17.01
C ASP A 52 -13.06 -6.77 16.05
N GLU A 53 -12.02 -5.96 16.33
CA GLU A 53 -11.74 -4.75 15.54
C GLU A 53 -11.57 -5.05 14.04
N PHE A 54 -10.78 -6.07 13.69
CA PHE A 54 -10.57 -6.41 12.28
C PHE A 54 -11.85 -6.93 11.61
N GLN A 55 -12.68 -7.68 12.34
CA GLN A 55 -13.98 -8.13 11.83
C GLN A 55 -14.89 -6.94 11.51
N LYS A 56 -14.91 -5.91 12.37
CA LYS A 56 -15.64 -4.66 12.11
C LYS A 56 -15.14 -3.91 10.89
N TRP A 57 -13.82 -3.89 10.65
CA TRP A 57 -13.27 -3.34 9.41
C TRP A 57 -13.74 -4.12 8.18
N LYS A 58 -13.70 -5.47 8.24
CA LYS A 58 -14.18 -6.31 7.13
C LYS A 58 -15.65 -6.09 6.84
N GLU A 59 -16.50 -6.01 7.87
CA GLU A 59 -17.93 -5.74 7.73
C GLU A 59 -18.20 -4.36 7.16
N LYS A 60 -17.57 -3.31 7.72
CA LYS A 60 -17.77 -1.92 7.27
C LYS A 60 -17.41 -1.72 5.80
N TYR A 61 -16.35 -2.37 5.34
CA TYR A 61 -15.83 -2.19 3.98
C TYR A 61 -16.09 -3.38 3.05
N ASN A 62 -16.95 -4.31 3.46
CA ASN A 62 -17.32 -5.50 2.69
C ASN A 62 -16.12 -6.28 2.13
N LEU A 63 -15.13 -6.55 2.99
CA LEU A 63 -13.89 -7.22 2.61
C LEU A 63 -14.09 -8.74 2.57
N SER A 64 -13.35 -9.41 1.69
CA SER A 64 -13.32 -10.87 1.62
C SER A 64 -12.83 -11.49 2.94
N ASN A 65 -13.28 -12.72 3.22
CA ASN A 65 -12.75 -13.52 4.31
C ASN A 65 -11.25 -13.82 4.15
N ASP A 66 -10.77 -13.86 2.90
CA ASP A 66 -9.37 -14.11 2.57
C ASP A 66 -8.51 -12.83 2.53
N PHE A 67 -9.07 -11.67 2.94
CA PHE A 67 -8.36 -10.39 2.90
C PHE A 67 -7.10 -10.42 3.77
N ASN A 68 -5.94 -10.21 3.16
CA ASN A 68 -4.67 -10.17 3.86
C ASN A 68 -4.30 -8.73 4.21
N ILE A 69 -4.18 -8.44 5.50
CA ILE A 69 -3.81 -7.12 6.00
C ILE A 69 -2.43 -6.64 5.48
N GLN A 70 -1.53 -7.58 5.14
CA GLN A 70 -0.21 -7.30 4.56
C GLN A 70 -0.17 -7.52 3.04
N GLY A 71 -1.29 -7.90 2.43
CA GLY A 71 -1.43 -8.15 1.00
C GLY A 71 -1.50 -6.86 0.18
N ILE A 72 -1.23 -6.97 -1.13
CA ILE A 72 -1.25 -5.84 -2.07
C ILE A 72 -2.62 -5.18 -2.12
N GLU A 73 -3.69 -5.94 -1.92
CA GLU A 73 -5.07 -5.46 -1.83
C GLU A 73 -5.31 -4.46 -0.68
N ASN A 74 -4.38 -4.36 0.27
CA ASN A 74 -4.41 -3.38 1.35
C ASN A 74 -3.33 -2.29 1.22
N LEU A 75 -2.61 -2.22 0.10
CA LEU A 75 -1.52 -1.27 -0.10
C LEU A 75 -1.88 -0.24 -1.18
N CYS A 76 -1.61 1.03 -0.89
CA CYS A 76 -1.72 2.10 -1.88
C CYS A 76 -0.61 3.15 -1.72
N PRO A 77 -0.28 3.89 -2.79
CA PRO A 77 0.58 5.06 -2.68
C PRO A 77 -0.21 6.21 -2.05
N SER A 78 0.38 6.92 -1.10
CA SER A 78 -0.26 8.02 -0.39
C SER A 78 0.68 9.20 -0.22
N THR A 79 0.10 10.39 -0.06
CA THR A 79 0.83 11.53 0.47
C THR A 79 1.00 11.35 1.97
N ARG A 80 2.12 11.81 2.52
CA ARG A 80 2.33 11.80 3.98
C ARG A 80 1.22 12.55 4.72
N GLU A 81 0.75 13.66 4.17
CA GLU A 81 -0.31 14.47 4.78
C GLU A 81 -1.61 13.69 4.90
N PHE A 82 -2.09 13.07 3.81
CA PHE A 82 -3.32 12.30 3.86
C PHE A 82 -3.18 11.08 4.77
N ASN A 83 -2.04 10.38 4.69
CA ASN A 83 -1.75 9.23 5.56
C ASN A 83 -1.87 9.60 7.05
N LEU A 84 -1.22 10.70 7.47
CA LEU A 84 -1.29 11.19 8.85
C LEU A 84 -2.69 11.65 9.24
N ARG A 85 -3.40 12.35 8.34
CA ARG A 85 -4.73 12.86 8.59
C ARG A 85 -5.76 11.74 8.74
N LYS A 86 -5.69 10.72 7.87
CA LYS A 86 -6.49 9.49 7.93
C LYS A 86 -6.18 8.70 9.19
N SER A 87 -4.91 8.42 9.47
CA SER A 87 -4.49 7.55 10.58
C SER A 87 -5.31 6.25 10.57
N ASP A 88 -6.17 6.07 11.56
CA ASP A 88 -7.06 4.95 11.80
C ASP A 88 -8.54 5.34 11.83
N LYS A 89 -8.86 6.54 11.35
CA LYS A 89 -10.20 7.12 11.38
C LYS A 89 -11.22 6.34 10.56
N GLY A 90 -10.81 5.45 9.66
CA GLY A 90 -11.75 4.66 8.85
C GLY A 90 -12.74 3.80 9.64
N LEU A 91 -12.47 3.46 10.90
CA LEU A 91 -13.47 2.80 11.76
C LEU A 91 -13.98 3.71 12.90
N TYR A 92 -13.19 4.70 13.31
CA TYR A 92 -13.45 5.48 14.53
C TYR A 92 -13.92 6.91 14.28
N ASP A 93 -14.01 7.34 13.03
CA ASP A 93 -14.60 8.62 12.66
C ASP A 93 -16.10 8.47 12.45
N GLU A 94 -16.88 8.96 13.41
CA GLU A 94 -18.34 8.95 13.38
C GLU A 94 -18.91 9.78 12.23
N SER A 95 -18.15 10.75 11.70
CA SER A 95 -18.60 11.56 10.56
C SER A 95 -18.51 10.82 9.23
N GLY A 96 -17.75 9.72 9.16
CA GLY A 96 -17.50 8.98 7.93
C GLY A 96 -16.70 9.75 6.88
N ALA A 97 -16.00 10.83 7.25
CA ALA A 97 -15.33 11.73 6.31
C ALA A 97 -14.25 11.04 5.44
N TYR A 98 -13.76 9.88 5.88
CA TYR A 98 -12.74 9.10 5.16
C TYR A 98 -13.29 7.88 4.42
N ASP A 99 -14.57 7.53 4.61
CA ASP A 99 -15.13 6.26 4.12
C ASP A 99 -15.05 6.19 2.59
N GLY A 100 -15.43 7.27 1.89
CA GLY A 100 -15.33 7.33 0.42
C GLY A 100 -13.90 7.20 -0.10
N HIS A 101 -12.92 7.77 0.62
CA HIS A 101 -11.50 7.63 0.26
C HIS A 101 -10.99 6.21 0.47
N ILE A 102 -11.39 5.57 1.56
CA ILE A 102 -10.98 4.20 1.90
C ILE A 102 -11.60 3.20 0.93
N ILE A 103 -12.90 3.33 0.64
CA ILE A 103 -13.59 2.49 -0.36
C ILE A 103 -12.88 2.61 -1.71
N ARG A 104 -12.63 3.83 -2.18
CA ARG A 104 -11.90 4.06 -3.44
C ARG A 104 -10.52 3.38 -3.43
N ALA A 105 -9.77 3.53 -2.34
CA ALA A 105 -8.43 2.96 -2.23
C ALA A 105 -8.46 1.42 -2.23
N LEU A 106 -9.39 0.80 -1.48
CA LEU A 106 -9.56 -0.66 -1.44
C LEU A 106 -9.95 -1.21 -2.81
N THR A 107 -10.93 -0.59 -3.47
CA THR A 107 -11.36 -0.98 -4.82
C THR A 107 -10.19 -0.90 -5.80
N ARG A 108 -9.46 0.22 -5.83
CA ARG A 108 -8.32 0.39 -6.74
C ARG A 108 -7.17 -0.56 -6.44
N ALA A 109 -6.88 -0.84 -5.16
CA ALA A 109 -5.86 -1.80 -4.79
C ALA A 109 -6.19 -3.21 -5.28
N ALA A 110 -7.45 -3.64 -5.15
CA ALA A 110 -7.92 -4.91 -5.68
C ALA A 110 -7.86 -4.96 -7.22
N GLU A 111 -8.36 -3.94 -7.91
CA GLU A 111 -8.34 -3.84 -9.38
C GLU A 111 -6.92 -3.88 -9.96
N LEU A 112 -5.99 -3.17 -9.32
CA LEU A 112 -4.61 -3.03 -9.80
C LEU A 112 -3.72 -4.19 -9.36
N ASN A 113 -4.17 -5.07 -8.47
CA ASN A 113 -3.37 -6.15 -7.90
C ASN A 113 -2.64 -6.99 -8.99
N PRO A 114 -3.32 -7.49 -10.05
CA PRO A 114 -2.63 -8.27 -11.09
C PRO A 114 -1.50 -7.49 -11.80
N ASN A 115 -1.70 -6.19 -12.02
CA ASN A 115 -0.69 -5.34 -12.65
C ASN A 115 0.47 -5.04 -11.69
N ILE A 116 0.18 -4.82 -10.41
CA ILE A 116 1.21 -4.61 -9.38
C ILE A 116 2.08 -5.86 -9.27
N GLU A 117 1.50 -7.06 -9.27
CA GLU A 117 2.25 -8.31 -9.24
C GLU A 117 3.19 -8.44 -10.44
N HIS A 118 2.67 -8.21 -11.65
CA HIS A 118 3.48 -8.21 -12.87
C HIS A 118 4.65 -7.20 -12.82
N LEU A 119 4.37 -5.96 -12.39
CA LEU A 119 5.38 -4.90 -12.31
C LEU A 119 6.40 -5.16 -11.20
N LYS A 120 5.98 -5.79 -10.09
CA LYS A 120 6.84 -6.15 -8.96
C LYS A 120 7.94 -7.09 -9.42
N ASP A 121 7.58 -8.13 -10.16
CA ASP A 121 8.54 -9.12 -10.67
C ASP A 121 9.49 -8.50 -11.71
N LYS A 122 8.94 -7.74 -12.66
CA LYS A 122 9.73 -6.98 -13.64
C LYS A 122 10.76 -6.07 -12.97
N PHE A 123 10.35 -5.27 -11.99
CA PHE A 123 11.27 -4.35 -11.31
C PHE A 123 12.25 -5.04 -10.38
N LYS A 124 11.89 -6.21 -9.86
CA LYS A 124 12.82 -7.05 -9.10
C LYS A 124 13.95 -7.54 -10.02
N GLU A 125 13.62 -8.10 -11.18
CA GLU A 125 14.62 -8.53 -12.16
C GLU A 125 15.54 -7.38 -12.61
N ASP A 126 14.96 -6.20 -12.90
CA ASP A 126 15.74 -5.02 -13.28
C ASP A 126 16.70 -4.55 -12.19
N LEU A 127 16.33 -4.68 -10.92
CA LEU A 127 17.21 -4.36 -9.79
C LEU A 127 18.33 -5.40 -9.66
N ASP A 128 17.98 -6.68 -9.74
CA ASP A 128 18.92 -7.78 -9.59
C ASP A 128 19.99 -7.72 -10.71
N LYS A 129 19.58 -7.51 -11.96
CA LYS A 129 20.50 -7.29 -13.10
C LYS A 129 21.45 -6.10 -12.90
N ARG A 130 20.94 -4.98 -12.39
CA ARG A 130 21.77 -3.78 -12.11
C ARG A 130 22.78 -4.03 -10.99
N ASN A 131 22.41 -4.77 -9.95
CA ASN A 131 23.30 -5.11 -8.86
C ASN A 131 24.41 -6.06 -9.32
N THR A 132 24.08 -7.08 -10.11
CA THR A 132 25.07 -7.99 -10.71
C THR A 132 26.08 -7.23 -11.56
N LYS A 133 25.61 -6.32 -12.44
CA LYS A 133 26.51 -5.50 -13.27
C LYS A 133 27.47 -4.66 -12.42
N LYS A 134 26.98 -3.99 -11.38
CA LYS A 134 27.83 -3.19 -10.48
C LYS A 134 28.92 -4.01 -9.80
N ILE A 135 28.62 -5.25 -9.40
CA ILE A 135 29.61 -6.14 -8.77
C ILE A 135 30.70 -6.51 -9.77
N ILE A 136 30.33 -6.87 -11.01
CA ILE A 136 31.28 -7.19 -12.07
C ILE A 136 32.18 -5.99 -12.37
N ASP A 137 31.61 -4.79 -12.48
CA ASP A 137 32.37 -3.56 -12.73
C ASP A 137 33.39 -3.26 -11.61
N VAL A 138 33.06 -3.58 -10.34
CA VAL A 138 33.99 -3.41 -9.19
C VAL A 138 35.09 -4.46 -9.17
N LEU A 139 34.81 -5.71 -9.59
CA LEU A 139 35.78 -6.81 -9.58
C LEU A 139 36.78 -6.75 -10.74
N ASN A 140 36.46 -6.00 -11.80
CA ASN A 140 37.33 -5.81 -12.97
C ASN A 140 38.20 -4.53 -12.89
N LEU A 141 38.24 -3.87 -11.73
CA LEU A 141 39.09 -2.72 -11.39
C LEU A 141 40.17 -3.14 -10.39
#